data_AF-A0A3P7NQX1-F1
#
_entry.id   AF-A0A3P7NQX1-F1
#
_cell.length_a   1.000
_cell.length_b   1.000
_cell.length_c   1.000
_cell.angle_alpha   90.00
_cell.angle_beta   90.00
_cell.angle_gamma   90.00
#
_symmetry.space_group_name_H-M   'P 1'
#
loop_
_entity.id
_entity.type
_entity.pdbx_description
1 polymer ?
#
loop_
_entity_poly.entity_id
_entity_poly.type
_entity_poly.pdbx_seq_one_letter_code
_entity_poly.pdbx_strand_id
1 'polypeptide(L)' 'MRDLPLPPAAAKVVSYANDVTFFCQYHHIDQAAQVLSESMPDVMNFFNQRGLTISAAKSSVTVFTLDPKE' A
#
# COMPACT_ATOMS: atom_id res chain seq x y z
N MET A 1 9.27 10.43 -0.90
CA MET A 1 10.18 9.36 -1.39
C MET A 1 10.10 9.31 -2.90
N ARG A 2 11.11 9.81 -3.64
CA ARG A 2 11.04 9.88 -5.12
C ARG A 2 11.19 8.53 -5.82
N ASP A 3 11.71 7.51 -5.13
CA ASP A 3 12.08 6.23 -5.73
C ASP A 3 11.26 5.04 -5.21
N LEU A 4 10.15 5.28 -4.49
CA LEU A 4 9.36 4.19 -3.96
C LEU A 4 8.86 3.31 -5.11
N PRO A 5 8.96 1.96 -5.02
CA PRO A 5 8.39 1.08 -6.03
C PRO A 5 6.93 1.41 -6.26
N LEU A 6 6.60 1.65 -7.53
CA LEU A 6 5.24 1.92 -7.95
C LEU A 6 4.48 0.59 -8.00
N PRO A 7 3.32 0.50 -7.34
CA PRO A 7 2.45 -0.67 -7.45
C PRO A 7 1.86 -0.74 -8.86
N PRO A 8 1.19 -1.86 -9.23
CA PRO A 8 0.52 -2.02 -10.52
C PRO A 8 -0.40 -0.84 -10.85
N ALA A 9 -0.63 -0.55 -12.13
CA ALA A 9 -1.25 0.70 -12.61
C ALA A 9 -2.58 1.11 -11.96
N ALA A 10 -3.32 0.16 -11.39
CA ALA A 10 -4.58 0.38 -10.67
C ALA A 10 -4.40 0.79 -9.18
N ALA A 11 -3.16 0.90 -8.71
CA ALA A 11 -2.82 1.36 -7.38
C ALA A 11 -2.04 2.68 -7.41
N LYS A 12 -2.29 3.53 -6.41
CA LYS A 12 -1.65 4.83 -6.21
C LYS A 12 -0.87 4.81 -4.89
N VAL A 13 0.19 5.60 -4.83
CA VAL A 13 1.01 5.76 -3.64
C VAL A 13 1.00 7.21 -3.21
N VAL A 14 0.81 7.44 -1.92
CA VAL A 14 1.08 8.73 -1.29
C VAL A 14 2.12 8.51 -0.19
N SER A 15 3.12 9.39 -0.12
CA SER A 15 4.14 9.36 0.93
C SER A 15 4.31 10.75 1.54
N TYR A 16 4.36 10.84 2.86
CA TYR A 16 4.69 12.07 3.58
C TYR A 16 5.55 11.74 4.79
N ALA A 17 6.65 12.48 4.98
CA ALA A 17 7.65 12.20 6.02
C ALA A 17 8.06 10.71 6.04
N ASN A 18 7.78 9.99 7.14
CA ASN A 18 8.09 8.56 7.33
C ASN A 18 6.93 7.61 7.00
N ASP A 19 5.76 8.13 6.59
CA ASP A 19 4.57 7.33 6.34
C ASP A 19 4.31 7.21 4.84
N VAL A 20 3.83 6.02 4.45
CA VAL A 20 3.45 5.68 3.08
C VAL A 20 2.10 4.98 3.10
N THR A 21 1.23 5.36 2.16
CA THR A 21 -0.09 4.74 1.99
C THR A 21 -0.27 4.32 0.54
N PHE A 22 -0.67 3.07 0.36
CA PHE A 22 -1.03 2.50 -0.93
C PHE A 22 -2.56 2.48 -1.04
N PHE A 23 -3.07 2.99 -2.15
CA PHE A 23 -4.49 3.03 -2.47
C PHE A 23 -4.75 2.19 -3.70
N CYS A 24 -5.82 1.42 -3.71
CA CYS A 24 -6.28 0.74 -4.92
C CYS A 24 -7.80 0.66 -4.93
N GLN A 25 -8.38 0.44 -6.10
CA GLN A 25 -9.82 0.32 -6.27
C GLN A 25 -10.14 -0.90 -7.13
N TYR A 26 -10.92 -1.82 -6.57
CA TYR A 26 -11.37 -3.03 -7.24
C TYR A 26 -12.81 -3.34 -6.86
N HIS A 27 -13.53 -4.06 -7.74
CA HIS A 27 -14.89 -4.52 -7.47
C HIS A 27 -14.93 -5.63 -6.41
N HIS A 28 -13.86 -6.43 -6.32
CA HIS A 28 -13.74 -7.53 -5.38
C HIS A 28 -12.53 -7.31 -4.46
N ILE A 29 -12.75 -7.49 -3.14
CA ILE A 29 -11.70 -7.30 -2.14
C ILE A 29 -10.51 -8.26 -2.36
N ASP A 30 -10.76 -9.46 -2.88
CA ASP A 30 -9.71 -10.44 -3.15
C ASP A 30 -8.74 -9.96 -4.24
N GLN A 31 -9.24 -9.22 -5.24
CA GLN A 31 -8.40 -8.60 -6.27
C GLN A 31 -7.54 -7.48 -5.68
N ALA A 32 -8.12 -6.67 -4.80
CA ALA A 32 -7.39 -5.63 -4.08
C ALA A 32 -6.28 -6.23 -3.19
N ALA A 33 -6.62 -7.27 -2.44
CA ALA A 33 -5.68 -7.98 -1.58
C ALA A 33 -4.54 -8.58 -2.41
N GLN A 34 -4.85 -9.28 -3.50
CA GLN A 34 -3.86 -9.89 -4.38
C GLN A 34 -2.85 -8.84 -4.89
N VAL A 35 -3.33 -7.72 -5.42
CA VAL A 35 -2.45 -6.70 -6.01
C VAL A 35 -1.57 -6.03 -4.95
N LEU A 36 -2.11 -5.76 -3.75
CA LEU A 36 -1.31 -5.21 -2.65
C LEU A 36 -0.28 -6.24 -2.15
N SER A 37 -0.65 -7.51 -2.05
CA SER A 37 0.25 -8.59 -1.65
C SER A 37 1.39 -8.82 -2.63
N GLU A 38 1.12 -8.77 -3.94
CA GLU A 38 2.14 -8.90 -4.99
C GLU A 38 3.15 -7.75 -4.96
N SER A 39 2.72 -6.55 -4.57
CA SER A 39 3.58 -5.35 -4.52
C SER A 39 4.43 -5.28 -3.23
N MET A 40 3.98 -5.90 -2.15
CA MET A 40 4.57 -5.72 -0.83
C MET A 40 6.04 -6.19 -0.70
N PRO A 41 6.48 -7.30 -1.33
CA PRO A 41 7.88 -7.71 -1.29
C PRO A 41 8.84 -6.64 -1.82
N ASP A 42 8.48 -5.96 -2.91
CA ASP A 42 9.31 -4.90 -3.50
C ASP A 42 9.39 -3.68 -2.59
N VAL A 43 8.27 -3.32 -1.95
CA VAL A 43 8.20 -2.26 -0.95
C VAL A 43 9.09 -2.59 0.25
N MET A 44 9.00 -3.81 0.79
CA MET A 44 9.84 -4.25 1.90
C MET A 44 11.33 -4.20 1.53
N ASN A 45 11.68 -4.72 0.35
CA ASN A 45 13.05 -4.71 -0.15
C ASN A 45 13.59 -3.29 -0.31
N PHE A 46 12.79 -2.36 -0.84
CA PHE A 46 13.17 -0.96 -0.99
C PHE A 46 13.59 -0.30 0.34
N PHE A 47 12.83 -0.54 1.41
CA PHE A 47 13.14 0.00 2.74
C PHE A 47 14.32 -0.73 3.38
N ASN A 48 14.36 -2.07 3.29
CA ASN A 48 15.45 -2.88 3.86
C ASN A 48 16.80 -2.50 3.26
N GLN A 49 16.89 -2.28 1.95
CA GLN A 49 18.11 -1.85 1.27
C GLN A 49 18.62 -0.47 1.73
N ARG A 50 17.75 0.34 2.33
CA ARG A 50 18.08 1.66 2.90
C ARG A 50 18.30 1.62 4.42
N GLY A 51 18.36 0.43 5.01
CA GLY A 51 18.51 0.25 6.45
C GLY A 51 17.27 0.66 7.26
N LEU A 52 16.11 0.71 6.62
CA LEU A 52 14.83 1.06 7.24
C LEU A 52 13.98 -0.19 7.44
N THR A 53 13.12 -0.18 8.46
CA THR A 53 12.20 -1.27 8.77
C THR A 53 10.75 -0.77 8.80
N ILE A 54 9.83 -1.59 8.29
CA ILE A 54 8.38 -1.34 8.40
C ILE A 54 7.87 -2.02 9.67
N SER A 55 7.18 -1.28 10.53
CA SER A 55 6.60 -1.83 11.76
C SER A 55 5.27 -2.49 11.49
N ALA A 56 5.22 -3.83 11.51
CA ALA A 56 3.98 -4.59 11.36
C ALA A 56 2.90 -4.21 12.41
N ALA A 57 3.32 -3.84 13.62
CA ALA A 57 2.42 -3.42 14.69
C ALA A 57 1.77 -2.04 14.46
N LYS A 58 2.35 -1.21 13.58
CA LYS A 58 1.82 0.12 13.21
C LYS A 58 1.18 0.13 11.83
N SER A 59 1.52 -0.82 10.97
CA SER A 59 0.90 -0.98 9.67
C SER A 59 -0.57 -1.36 9.82
N SER A 60 -1.44 -0.73 9.03
CA SER A 60 -2.87 -1.00 9.02
C SER A 60 -3.41 -1.06 7.59
N VAL A 61 -4.56 -1.71 7.45
CA VAL A 61 -5.31 -1.80 6.19
C VAL A 61 -6.70 -1.24 6.47
N THR A 62 -7.18 -0.35 5.60
CA THR A 62 -8.51 0.24 5.70
C THR A 62 -9.25 0.03 4.40
N VAL A 63 -10.47 -0.51 4.49
CA VAL A 63 -11.37 -0.68 3.35
C VAL A 63 -12.37 0.47 3.35
N PHE A 64 -12.40 1.25 2.28
CA PHE A 64 -13.40 2.28 2.08
C PHE A 64 -14.60 1.66 1.35
N THR A 65 -15.75 1.64 2.02
CA THR A 65 -17.04 1.29 1.44
C THR A 65 -17.88 2.55 1.28
N LEU A 66 -18.88 2.50 0.40
CA LEU A 66 -19.92 3.54 0.36
C LEU A 66 -20.58 3.65 1.74
N ASP A 67 -20.91 4.88 2.16
CA ASP A 67 -21.77 5.09 3.32
C ASP A 67 -23.17 4.59 2.95
N PRO A 68 -23.76 3.61 3.65
CA PRO A 68 -25.12 3.14 3.36
C PRO A 68 -26.20 4.22 3.58
N LYS A 69 -25.85 5.38 4.13
CA LYS A 69 -26.74 6.52 4.37
C LYS A 69 -26.71 7.59 3.27
N GLU A 70 -25.80 7.51 2.30
CA GLU A 70 -25.79 8.34 1.08
C GLU A 70 -26.50 7.65 -0.09
#